data_AF-A0A7C5ERH6-F1
#
_entry.id   AF-A0A7C5ERH6-F1
#
_cell.length_a   1.000
_cell.length_b   1.000
_cell.length_c   1.000
_cell.angle_alpha   90.00
_cell.angle_beta   90.00
_cell.angle_gamma   90.00
#
_symmetry.space_group_name_H-M   'P 1'
#
loop_
_entity.id
_entity.type
_entity.pdbx_description
1 polymer ?
#
loop_
_entity_poly.entity_id
_entity_poly.type
_entity_poly.pdbx_seq_one_letter_code
_entity_poly.pdbx_strand_id
1 'polypeptide(L)'
;MDCGRRGGTVRPMKVKILNPKHIVFEGEAKSVFLPGDLAEFEILDYHAPIISLLRPGKVVVDWRNVIPIKRGMVRFDNNECVILVEE
;
A
#
# COMPACT_ATOMS: atom_id res chain seq x y z
N MET A 1 -29.29 -16.31 23.04
CA MET A 1 -28.60 -15.06 23.39
C MET A 1 -27.69 -14.73 22.22
N ASP A 2 -28.27 -14.13 21.18
CA ASP A 2 -27.53 -13.69 20.00
C ASP A 2 -27.03 -12.28 20.29
N CYS A 3 -25.74 -12.18 20.63
CA CYS A 3 -25.11 -10.89 20.87
C CYS A 3 -24.79 -10.27 19.51
N GLY A 4 -25.68 -9.38 19.06
CA GLY A 4 -25.55 -8.66 17.80
C GLY A 4 -24.19 -7.99 17.67
N ARG A 5 -23.29 -8.63 16.89
CA ARG A 5 -22.10 -7.98 16.37
C ARG A 5 -22.56 -6.93 15.36
N ARG A 6 -22.62 -5.67 15.80
CA ARG A 6 -22.58 -4.52 14.90
C ARG A 6 -21.25 -4.57 14.16
N GLY A 7 -21.25 -5.22 12.99
CA GLY A 7 -20.13 -5.23 12.07
C GLY A 7 -19.87 -3.81 11.59
N GLY A 8 -18.90 -3.14 12.19
CA GLY A 8 -18.32 -1.95 11.60
C GLY A 8 -17.61 -2.37 10.32
N THR A 9 -18.09 -1.90 9.17
CA THR A 9 -17.37 -2.05 7.90
C THR A 9 -16.08 -1.25 8.00
N VAL A 10 -14.98 -1.91 8.36
CA VAL A 10 -13.63 -1.33 8.29
C VAL A 10 -13.40 -0.96 6.82
N ARG A 11 -13.14 0.32 6.55
CA ARG A 11 -12.92 0.78 5.17
C ARG A 11 -11.47 0.48 4.80
N PRO A 12 -11.21 -0.31 3.75
CA PRO A 12 -9.85 -0.58 3.29
C PRO A 12 -9.15 0.72 2.87
N MET A 13 -7.82 0.71 2.84
CA MET A 13 -7.04 1.84 2.36
C MET A 13 -7.16 1.96 0.85
N LYS A 14 -7.10 3.19 0.33
CA LYS A 14 -6.98 3.42 -1.11
C LYS A 14 -5.52 3.27 -1.50
N VAL A 15 -5.22 2.47 -2.51
CA VAL A 15 -3.86 2.26 -3.01
C VAL A 15 -3.76 2.75 -4.44
N LYS A 16 -2.77 3.60 -4.69
CA LYS A 16 -2.45 4.12 -6.03
C LYS A 16 -0.96 3.97 -6.30
N ILE A 17 -0.62 3.20 -7.32
CA ILE A 17 0.76 2.98 -7.78
C ILE A 17 0.87 3.58 -9.17
N LEU A 18 1.80 4.50 -9.35
CA LEU A 18 1.98 5.19 -10.63
C LEU A 18 3.45 5.42 -10.95
N ASN A 19 3.74 5.51 -12.23
CA ASN A 19 5.02 5.94 -12.77
C ASN A 19 4.82 7.26 -13.56
N PRO A 20 5.86 7.88 -14.12
CA PRO A 20 5.70 9.12 -14.90
C PRO A 20 4.85 9.00 -16.17
N LYS A 21 4.52 7.78 -16.63
CA LYS A 21 3.78 7.53 -17.87
C LYS A 21 2.30 7.29 -17.63
N HIS A 22 1.96 6.48 -16.63
CA HIS A 22 0.59 6.05 -16.36
C HIS A 22 0.42 5.48 -14.93
N ILE A 23 -0.84 5.22 -14.57
CA ILE A 23 -1.21 4.52 -13.34
C ILE A 23 -0.99 3.02 -13.57
N VAL A 24 -0.15 2.41 -12.74
CA VAL A 24 0.18 0.97 -12.77
C VAL A 24 -0.88 0.16 -12.03
N PHE A 25 -1.38 0.70 -10.91
CA PHE A 25 -2.41 0.07 -10.10
C PHE A 25 -3.25 1.13 -9.38
N GLU A 26 -4.57 0.93 -9.32
CA GLU A 26 -5.48 1.74 -8.52
C GLU A 26 -6.59 0.85 -7.96
N GLY A 27 -6.81 0.90 -6.65
CA GLY A 27 -7.80 0.05 -6.00
C GLY A 27 -7.84 0.23 -4.49
N GLU A 28 -8.57 -0.65 -3.82
CA GLU A 28 -8.63 -0.72 -2.35
C GLU A 28 -7.87 -1.95 -1.85
N ALA A 29 -7.17 -1.81 -0.73
CA ALA A 29 -6.41 -2.90 -0.10
C ALA A 29 -6.50 -2.85 1.43
N LYS A 30 -6.27 -3.99 2.08
CA LYS A 30 -6.08 -4.05 3.54
C LYS A 30 -4.61 -4.06 3.91
N SER A 31 -3.76 -4.54 3.02
CA SER A 31 -2.31 -4.52 3.24
C SER A 31 -1.50 -4.23 1.99
N VAL A 32 -0.37 -3.55 2.19
CA VAL A 32 0.62 -3.27 1.15
C VAL A 32 2.01 -3.55 1.70
N PHE A 33 2.66 -4.58 1.15
CA PHE A 33 4.05 -4.93 1.44
C PHE A 33 5.00 -4.14 0.52
N LEU A 34 6.06 -3.59 1.10
CA LEU A 34 6.95 -2.64 0.46
C LEU A 34 8.43 -2.96 0.73
N PRO A 35 9.30 -2.86 -0.28
CA PRO A 35 10.73 -3.01 -0.12
C PRO A 35 11.33 -1.67 0.34
N GLY A 36 11.18 -1.34 1.63
CA GLY A 36 11.77 -0.13 2.20
C GLY A 36 13.29 -0.09 2.08
N ASP A 37 13.86 1.11 2.07
CA ASP A 37 15.29 1.34 1.89
C ASP A 37 16.16 0.59 2.92
N LEU A 38 15.79 0.68 4.20
CA LEU A 38 16.48 -0.01 5.29
C LEU A 38 16.03 -1.47 5.44
N ALA A 39 14.71 -1.69 5.44
CA ALA A 39 14.10 -2.99 5.66
C ALA A 39 12.74 -3.07 4.95
N GLU A 40 12.28 -4.30 4.74
CA GLU A 40 10.94 -4.57 4.21
C GLU A 40 9.90 -4.33 5.30
N PHE A 41 8.73 -3.82 4.90
CA PHE A 41 7.64 -3.55 5.83
C PHE A 41 6.29 -3.68 5.15
N GLU A 42 5.24 -3.78 5.95
CA GLU A 42 3.86 -3.87 5.49
C GLU A 42 3.04 -2.75 6.14
N ILE A 43 2.27 -2.03 5.31
CA ILE A 43 1.32 -1.02 5.75
C ILE A 43 -0.06 -1.67 5.79
N LEU A 44 -0.76 -1.55 6.92
CA LEU A 44 -2.16 -1.96 7.09
C LEU A 44 -3.11 -0.76 7.02
N ASP A 45 -4.41 -1.02 6.96
CA ASP A 45 -5.41 0.03 7.00
C ASP A 45 -5.33 0.83 8.32
N TYR A 46 -5.56 2.15 8.23
CA TYR A 46 -5.49 3.08 9.35
C TYR A 46 -4.13 3.17 10.05
N HIS A 47 -3.03 2.87 9.34
CA HIS A 47 -1.69 3.08 9.86
C HIS A 47 -1.38 4.57 10.12
N ALA A 48 -0.36 4.86 10.93
CA ALA A 48 0.14 6.23 11.10
C ALA A 48 0.72 6.78 9.78
N PRO A 49 0.67 8.10 9.54
CA PRO A 49 1.27 8.69 8.35
C PRO A 49 2.76 8.38 8.23
N ILE A 50 3.23 8.04 7.04
CA ILE A 50 4.63 7.70 6.76
C ILE A 50 5.02 8.08 5.34
N ILE A 51 6.27 8.54 5.18
CA ILE A 51 6.94 8.69 3.88
C ILE A 51 8.22 7.86 3.93
N SER A 52 8.47 7.05 2.91
CA SER A 52 9.67 6.21 2.84
C SER A 52 10.16 6.03 1.40
N LEU A 53 11.46 5.83 1.27
CA LEU A 53 12.10 5.44 0.00
C LEU A 53 12.01 3.93 -0.17
N LEU A 54 11.87 3.49 -1.43
CA LEU A 54 11.79 2.10 -1.81
C LEU A 54 13.00 1.71 -2.66
N ARG A 55 13.63 0.59 -2.28
CA ARG A 55 14.75 -0.02 -3.00
C ARG A 55 14.25 -0.97 -4.10
N PRO A 56 15.12 -1.45 -5.01
CA PRO A 56 14.73 -2.44 -6.01
C PRO A 56 14.11 -3.68 -5.36
N GLY A 57 12.98 -4.14 -5.90
CA GLY A 57 12.23 -5.24 -5.30
C GLY A 57 10.83 -5.38 -5.85
N LYS A 58 9.88 -5.77 -4.99
CA LYS A 58 8.48 -5.96 -5.34
C LYS A 58 7.57 -5.28 -4.33
N VAL A 59 6.59 -4.54 -4.82
CA VAL A 59 5.43 -4.10 -4.04
C VAL A 59 4.37 -5.20 -4.14
N VAL A 60 3.78 -5.58 -3.01
CA VAL A 60 2.72 -6.59 -3.00
C VAL A 60 1.46 -6.02 -2.35
N VAL A 61 0.36 -6.00 -3.09
CA VAL A 61 -0.95 -5.53 -2.62
C VAL A 61 -1.80 -6.73 -2.24
N ASP A 62 -2.27 -6.79 -0.99
CA ASP A 62 -3.08 -7.88 -0.40
C ASP A 62 -2.52 -9.29 -0.65
N TRP A 63 -1.18 -9.43 -0.76
CA TRP A 63 -0.52 -10.70 -1.10
C TRP A 63 -1.01 -11.34 -2.42
N ARG A 64 -1.64 -10.56 -3.30
CA ARG A 64 -2.25 -11.03 -4.56
C ARG A 64 -1.60 -10.39 -5.77
N ASN A 65 -1.46 -9.06 -5.77
CA ASN A 65 -0.90 -8.32 -6.90
C ASN A 65 0.56 -8.02 -6.60
N VAL A 66 1.47 -8.54 -7.42
CA VAL A 66 2.91 -8.34 -7.30
C VAL A 66 3.38 -7.41 -8.40
N ILE A 67 3.99 -6.29 -8.02
CA ILE A 67 4.47 -5.26 -8.95
C ILE A 67 5.98 -5.09 -8.73
N PRO A 68 6.82 -5.47 -9.70
CA PRO A 68 8.26 -5.27 -9.60
C PRO A 68 8.60 -3.79 -9.78
N ILE A 69 9.58 -3.30 -9.02
CA ILE A 69 10.04 -1.90 -9.07
C ILE A 69 11.56 -1.83 -9.05
N LYS A 70 12.16 -0.88 -9.78
CA LYS A 70 13.59 -0.57 -9.67
C LYS A 70 13.86 0.35 -8.48
N ARG A 71 13.07 1.39 -8.31
CA ARG A 71 13.12 2.35 -7.20
C ARG A 71 11.75 2.99 -7.02
N GLY A 72 11.54 3.64 -5.88
CA GLY A 72 10.34 4.43 -5.70
C GLY A 72 10.28 5.18 -4.37
N MET A 73 9.13 5.76 -4.10
CA MET A 73 8.76 6.29 -2.79
C MET A 73 7.30 5.98 -2.47
N VAL A 74 7.00 5.84 -1.19
CA VAL A 74 5.64 5.69 -0.69
C VAL A 74 5.29 6.87 0.21
N ARG A 75 4.04 7.33 0.11
CA ARG A 75 3.36 8.18 1.09
C ARG A 75 2.10 7.46 1.55
N PHE A 76 1.96 7.29 2.86
CA PHE A 76 0.71 6.88 3.48
C PHE A 76 0.19 8.01 4.35
N ASP A 77 -1.05 8.44 4.13
CA ASP A 77 -1.72 9.46 4.92
C ASP A 77 -3.23 9.38 4.72
N ASN A 78 -4.03 9.68 5.74
CA ASN A 78 -5.51 9.66 5.64
C ASN A 78 -6.11 8.37 5.02
N ASN A 79 -5.51 7.21 5.33
CA ASN A 79 -5.89 5.90 4.77
C ASN A 79 -5.75 5.81 3.24
N GLU A 80 -4.84 6.61 2.67
CA GLU A 80 -4.46 6.62 1.27
C GLU A 80 -2.96 6.31 1.16
N CYS A 81 -2.65 5.25 0.41
CA CYS A 81 -1.30 4.80 0.07
C CYS A 81 -1.00 5.19 -1.38
N VAL A 82 -0.08 6.14 -1.57
CA VAL A 82 0.39 6.56 -2.90
C VAL A 82 1.84 6.15 -3.06
N ILE A 83 2.12 5.41 -4.13
CA ILE A 83 3.44 4.86 -4.43
C ILE A 83 3.86 5.37 -5.81
N LEU A 84 4.98 6.09 -5.85
CA LEU A 84 5.63 6.48 -7.10
C LEU A 84 6.76 5.49 -7.40
N VAL A 85 6.78 4.93 -8.60
CA VAL A 85 7.73 3.88 -8.98
C VAL A 85 8.45 4.19 -10.28
N GLU A 86 9.70 3.76 -10.37
CA GLU A 86 10.43 3.59 -11.62
C GLU A 86 10.48 2.10 -11.98
N GLU A 87 10.16 1.79 -13.24
CA GLU A 87 10.23 0.46 -13.84
C GLU A 87 11.56 0.17 -14.52
#